data_AF-A0A542AYA0-F1
#
_entry.id   AF-A0A542AYA0-F1
#
_cell.length_a   1.000
_cell.length_b   1.000
_cell.length_c   1.000
_cell.angle_alpha   90.00
_cell.angle_beta   90.00
_cell.angle_gamma   90.00
#
_symmetry.space_group_name_H-M   'P 1'
#
loop_
_entity.id
_entity.type
_entity.pdbx_description
1 polymer ?
#
loop_
_entity_poly.entity_id
_entity_poly.type
_entity_poly.pdbx_seq_one_letter_code
_entity_poly.pdbx_strand_id
1 'polypeptide(L)' 'MWSTIIITLIILSLVLWIWALVDILKTRFSSPILQVLLILMIFLFPVIGSLVYFQFKHRFTESERSFEPAFKPRN' A
#
# COMPACT_ATOMS: atom_id res chain seq x y z
N MET A 1 -5.93 -1.44 -22.48
CA MET A 1 -4.52 -0.98 -22.37
C MET A 1 -4.14 -0.56 -20.95
N TRP A 2 -4.92 0.24 -20.24
CA TRP A 2 -4.57 0.63 -18.86
C TRP A 2 -4.53 -0.54 -17.87
N SER A 3 -5.54 -1.42 -17.91
CA SER A 3 -5.63 -2.56 -17.00
C SER A 3 -4.46 -3.54 -17.16
N THR A 4 -3.96 -3.74 -18.39
CA THR A 4 -2.80 -4.62 -18.64
C THR A 4 -1.52 -4.04 -18.03
N ILE A 5 -1.32 -2.72 -18.11
CA ILE A 5 -0.18 -2.05 -17.48
C ILE A 5 -0.26 -2.21 -15.95
N ILE A 6 -1.44 -2.00 -15.37
CA ILE A 6 -1.65 -2.15 -13.91
C ILE A 6 -1.35 -3.58 -13.46
N ILE A 7 -1.88 -4.59 -14.17
CA ILE A 7 -1.62 -6.01 -13.85
C ILE A 7 -0.12 -6.31 -13.93
N THR A 8 0.57 -5.85 -14.99
CA THR A 8 2.02 -6.05 -15.12
C THR A 8 2.79 -5.41 -13.97
N LEU A 9 2.40 -4.21 -13.53
CA LEU A 9 3.04 -3.52 -12.40
C LEU A 9 2.81 -4.28 -11.08
N ILE A 10 1.61 -4.83 -10.86
CA ILE A 10 1.32 -5.66 -9.68
C ILE A 10 2.20 -6.90 -9.67
N ILE A 11 2.28 -7.62 -10.80
CA ILE A 11 3.13 -8.82 -10.92
C ILE A 11 4.60 -8.47 -10.68
N LEU A 12 5.10 -7.40 -11.31
CA LEU A 12 6.47 -6.95 -11.15
C LEU A 12 6.79 -6.60 -9.68
N SER A 13 5.87 -5.91 -9.00
CA SER A 13 6.00 -5.56 -7.58
C SER A 13 6.08 -6.81 -6.70
N LEU A 14 5.23 -7.81 -6.94
CA LEU A 14 5.26 -9.08 -6.21
C LEU A 14 6.56 -9.85 -6.45
N VAL A 15 7.04 -9.89 -7.69
CA VAL A 15 8.30 -10.55 -8.05
C VAL A 15 9.48 -9.89 -7.34
N LEU A 16 9.58 -8.57 -7.35
CA LEU A 16 10.64 -7.83 -6.68
C LEU A 16 10.59 -8.02 -5.15
N TRP A 17 9.39 -8.06 -4.57
CA TRP A 17 9.21 -8.26 -3.13
C TRP A 17 9.67 -9.67 -2.70
N ILE A 18 9.26 -10.71 -3.43
CA ILE A 18 9.72 -12.09 -3.20
C ILE A 18 11.24 -12.18 -3.43
N TRP A 19 11.76 -11.55 -4.47
CA TRP A 19 13.18 -11.57 -4.78
C TRP A 19 14.01 -10.95 -3.66
N ALA A 20 13.58 -9.82 -3.09
CA ALA A 20 14.24 -9.19 -1.96
C ALA A 20 14.24 -10.07 -0.69
N LEU A 21 13.14 -10.80 -0.43
CA LEU A 21 13.09 -11.78 0.65
C LEU A 21 14.11 -12.92 0.43
N VAL A 22 14.16 -13.48 -0.77
CA VAL A 22 15.11 -14.54 -1.13
C VAL A 22 16.55 -14.03 -1.04
N ASP A 23 16.81 -12.80 -1.46
CA ASP A 23 18.13 -12.18 -1.41
C ASP A 23 18.65 -12.03 0.02
N ILE A 24 17.81 -11.57 0.95
CA ILE A 24 18.18 -11.45 2.37
C ILE A 24 18.33 -12.81 3.05
N LEU A 25 17.56 -13.82 2.65
CA LEU A 25 17.72 -15.16 3.19
C LEU A 25 18.99 -15.85 2.68
N LYS A 26 19.41 -15.56 1.45
CA LYS A 26 20.65 -16.11 0.86
C LYS A 26 21.90 -15.37 1.31
N THR A 27 21.79 -14.07 1.56
CA THR A 27 22.92 -13.25 1.96
C THR A 27 23.36 -13.61 3.37
N ARG A 28 24.66 -13.88 3.53
CA ARG A 28 25.27 -14.09 4.85
C ARG A 28 25.58 -12.74 5.48
N PHE A 29 24.71 -12.31 6.39
CA PHE A 29 24.94 -11.09 7.17
C PHE A 29 25.91 -11.34 8.32
N SER A 30 26.82 -10.40 8.55
CA SER A 30 27.76 -10.46 9.69
C SER A 30 27.05 -10.31 11.04
N SER A 31 25.86 -9.70 11.06
CA SER A 31 25.04 -9.55 12.25
C SER A 31 23.64 -10.14 12.00
N PRO A 32 23.20 -11.12 12.80
CA PRO A 32 21.85 -11.68 12.67
C PRO A 32 20.77 -10.64 12.99
N ILE A 33 21.07 -9.67 13.85
CA ILE A 33 20.15 -8.58 14.19
C ILE A 33 19.85 -7.71 12.95
N LEU A 34 20.88 -7.40 12.14
CA LEU A 34 20.70 -6.63 10.90
C LEU A 34 19.84 -7.40 9.89
N GLN A 35 20.05 -8.71 9.76
CA GLN A 35 19.24 -9.55 8.87
C GLN A 35 17.76 -9.53 9.29
N VAL A 36 17.48 -9.71 10.58
CA VAL A 36 16.10 -9.67 11.12
C VAL A 36 15.47 -8.29 10.91
N LEU A 37 16.22 -7.21 11.15
CA LEU A 37 15.73 -5.84 10.95
C LEU A 37 15.39 -5.56 9.48
N LEU A 38 16.19 -6.06 8.54
CA LEU A 38 15.91 -5.93 7.10
C LEU A 38 14.68 -6.72 6.66
N ILE A 39 14.51 -7.96 7.15
CA ILE A 39 13.30 -8.76 6.89
C ILE A 39 12.07 -8.03 7.44
N LEU A 40 12.15 -7.53 8.67
CA LEU A 40 11.08 -6.79 9.30
C LEU A 40 10.74 -5.52 8.52
N MET A 41 11.75 -4.78 8.04
CA MET A 41 11.55 -3.59 7.22
C MET A 41 10.80 -3.90 5.92
N ILE A 42 11.18 -4.95 5.19
CA ILE A 42 10.49 -5.38 3.96
C ILE A 42 9.02 -5.76 4.20
N PHE A 43 8.75 -6.36 5.35
CA PHE A 43 7.39 -6.77 5.72
C PHE A 43 6.53 -5.60 6.21
N LEU A 44 7.13 -4.70 6.99
CA LEU A 44 6.42 -3.56 7.58
C LEU A 44 6.19 -2.43 6.58
N PHE A 45 7.06 -2.23 5.59
CA PHE A 45 6.94 -1.15 4.62
C PHE A 45 5.56 -1.07 3.93
N PRO A 46 5.00 -2.16 3.35
CA PRO A 46 3.66 -2.12 2.76
C PRO A 46 2.54 -1.86 3.79
N VAL A 47 2.70 -2.34 5.02
CA VAL A 47 1.72 -2.15 6.09
C VAL A 47 1.72 -0.70 6.54
N ILE A 48 2.88 -0.11 6.84
CA ILE A 48 3.02 1.27 7.31
C ILE A 48 2.48 2.23 6.25
N GLY A 49 2.82 2.03 4.97
CA GLY A 49 2.30 2.87 3.88
C GLY A 49 0.78 2.85 3.81
N SER A 50 0.16 1.66 3.90
CA SER A 50 -1.29 1.53 3.93
C SER A 50 -1.92 2.18 5.15
N LEU A 51 -1.31 2.02 6.33
CA LEU A 51 -1.80 2.54 7.59
C LEU A 51 -1.74 4.07 7.59
N VAL A 52 -0.63 4.66 7.13
CA VAL A 52 -0.52 6.11 6.92
C VAL A 52 -1.58 6.59 5.94
N TYR A 53 -1.79 5.92 4.81
CA TYR A 53 -2.85 6.30 3.86
C TYR A 53 -4.23 6.32 4.53
N PHE A 54 -4.62 5.26 5.22
CA PHE A 54 -5.94 5.19 5.88
C PHE A 54 -6.09 6.23 7.01
N GLN A 55 -5.02 6.43 7.78
CA GLN A 55 -5.00 7.44 8.84
C GLN A 55 -5.15 8.85 8.28
N PHE A 56 -4.57 9.17 7.13
CA PHE A 56 -4.64 10.51 6.55
C PHE A 56 -5.77 10.71 5.53
N LYS A 57 -6.38 9.62 5.03
CA LYS A 57 -7.45 9.64 4.02
C LYS A 57 -8.57 10.61 4.39
N HIS A 58 -8.98 10.64 5.65
CA HIS A 58 -10.07 11.51 6.14
C HIS A 58 -9.75 13.00 6.03
N ARG A 59 -8.47 13.40 5.96
CA ARG A 59 -8.05 14.80 5.80
C ARG A 59 -8.04 15.25 4.35
N PHE A 60 -7.94 14.32 3.41
CA PHE A 60 -7.80 14.59 1.99
C PHE A 60 -9.04 14.21 1.16
N THR A 61 -10.06 13.61 1.79
CA THR A 61 -11.31 13.25 1.12
C THR A 61 -12.39 14.25 1.51
N GLU A 62 -13.14 14.76 0.52
CA GLU A 62 -14.31 15.60 0.79
C GLU A 62 -15.30 14.85 1.69
N SER A 63 -15.91 15.55 2.65
CA SER A 63 -16.99 15.01 3.48
C SER A 63 -18.08 14.43 2.58
N GLU A 64 -18.69 13.30 2.99
CA GLU A 64 -19.89 12.77 2.32
C GLU A 64 -20.85 13.93 2.02
N ARG A 65 -21.16 14.13 0.73
CA ARG A 65 -22.14 15.13 0.34
C ARG A 65 -23.46 14.71 0.94
N SER A 66 -23.92 15.43 1.97
CA SER A 66 -25.29 15.31 2.46
C SER A 66 -26.22 15.58 1.29
N PHE A 67 -26.90 14.56 0.81
CA PHE A 67 -27.88 14.70 -0.25
C PHE A 67 -29.15 15.29 0.40
N GLU A 68 -29.22 16.61 0.44
CA GLU A 68 -30.43 17.36 0.80
C GLU A 68 -31.12 17.86 -0.48
N PRO A 69 -31.96 17.03 -1.12
CA PRO A 69 -32.71 17.45 -2.29
C PRO A 69 -33.78 18.45 -1.89
N ALA A 70 -33.66 19.69 -2.37
CA ALA A 70 -34.71 20.70 -2.24
C ALA A 70 -35.87 20.38 -3.20
N PHE A 71 -36.77 19.48 -2.79
CA PHE A 71 -38.00 19.21 -3.53
C PHE A 71 -38.95 20.41 -3.42
N LYS A 72 -39.19 21.12 -4.53
CA LYS A 72 -40.24 22.14 -4.60
C LYS A 72 -41.61 21.48 -4.83
N PRO A 73 -42.63 21.74 -4.00
CA PRO A 73 -43.99 21.29 -4.27
C PRO A 73 -44.56 22.05 -5.48
N ARG A 74 -45.34 21.33 -6.30
CA ARG A 74 -46.04 21.86 -7.46
C ARG A 74 -47.34 22.50 -6.99
N ASN A 75 -47.39 23.83 -6.98
CA ASN A 75 -48.61 24.62 -6.77
C ASN A 75 -49.51 24.58 -8.01
#